data_AF-A0A0S8JFW2-F1
#
_entry.id   AF-A0A0S8JFW2-F1
#
_cell.length_a   1.000
_cell.length_b   1.000
_cell.length_c   1.000
_cell.angle_alpha   90.00
_cell.angle_beta   90.00
_cell.angle_gamma   90.00
#
_symmetry.space_group_name_H-M   'P 1'
#
loop_
_entity.id
_entity.type
_entity.pdbx_description
1 polymer ?
#
loop_
_entity_poly.entity_id
_entity_poly.type
_entity_poly.pdbx_seq_one_letter_code
_entity_poly.pdbx_strand_id
1 'polypeptide(L)' 'MVMMNKKPEFSLEWVGKFIKKTYDISGSITPLPSERDQNFLLLSETGGKYTVKIANASESLEFLEAENMAMSILNTNTR' A
#
# COMPACT_ATOMS: atom_id res chain seq x y z
N MET A 1 13.25 8.96 22.57
CA MET A 1 12.26 9.91 22.00
C MET A 1 12.00 9.45 20.58
N VAL A 2 10.86 8.81 20.31
CA VAL A 2 10.52 8.36 18.94
C VAL A 2 10.15 9.60 18.15
N MET A 3 10.92 9.94 17.13
CA MET A 3 10.54 10.97 16.17
C MET A 3 9.24 10.50 15.51
N MET A 4 8.12 11.14 15.82
CA MET A 4 6.86 10.91 15.10
C MET A 4 7.05 11.43 13.67
N ASN A 5 7.52 10.55 12.79
CA ASN A 5 7.68 10.90 11.41
C ASN A 5 6.28 10.98 10.79
N LYS A 6 6.00 12.12 10.16
CA LYS A 6 4.67 12.44 9.63
C LYS A 6 4.19 11.32 8.70
N LYS A 7 2.92 10.91 8.84
CA LYS A 7 2.25 10.00 7.91
C LYS A 7 2.45 10.47 6.47
N PRO A 8 2.72 9.58 5.50
CA PRO A 8 2.82 9.99 4.11
C PRO A 8 1.50 10.62 3.61
N GLU A 9 1.62 11.70 2.84
CA GLU A 9 0.50 12.49 2.32
C GLU A 9 0.59 12.63 0.80
N PHE A 10 0.58 11.52 0.09
CA PHE A 10 0.50 11.51 -1.38
C PHE A 10 -0.94 11.73 -1.84
N SER A 11 -1.11 12.51 -2.90
CA SER A 11 -2.43 12.77 -3.49
C SER A 11 -2.92 11.55 -4.28
N LEU A 12 -4.24 11.39 -4.39
CA LEU A 12 -4.86 10.30 -5.17
C LEU A 12 -4.38 10.30 -6.63
N GLU A 13 -4.22 11.49 -7.22
CA GLU A 13 -3.72 11.64 -8.59
C GLU A 13 -2.28 11.12 -8.73
N TRP A 14 -1.40 11.49 -7.79
CA TRP A 14 -0.02 11.03 -7.80
C TRP A 14 0.03 9.51 -7.64
N VAL A 15 -0.73 8.97 -6.68
CA VAL A 15 -0.78 7.53 -6.40
C VAL A 15 -1.28 6.75 -7.62
N GLY A 16 -2.33 7.23 -8.29
CA GLY A 16 -2.83 6.61 -9.52
C GLY A 16 -1.81 6.61 -10.66
N LYS A 17 -1.14 7.75 -10.90
CA LYS A 17 -0.07 7.84 -11.89
C LYS A 17 1.09 6.90 -11.55
N PHE A 18 1.47 6.81 -10.28
CA PHE A 18 2.54 5.94 -9.81
C PHE A 18 2.20 4.45 -10.02
N ILE A 19 0.98 4.03 -9.67
CA ILE A 19 0.53 2.65 -9.84
C ILE A 19 0.49 2.29 -11.33
N LYS A 20 -0.11 3.14 -12.17
CA LYS A 20 -0.17 2.88 -13.61
C LYS A 20 1.24 2.77 -14.21
N LYS A 21 2.16 3.65 -13.82
CA LYS A 21 3.53 3.61 -14.32
C LYS A 21 4.30 2.35 -13.87
N THR A 22 4.11 1.90 -12.63
CA THR A 22 4.95 0.87 -12.01
C THR A 22 4.40 -0.54 -12.20
N TYR A 23 3.07 -0.69 -12.18
CA TYR A 23 2.38 -1.97 -12.18
C TYR A 23 1.46 -2.15 -13.40
N ASP A 24 1.35 -1.15 -14.28
CA ASP A 24 0.43 -1.11 -15.43
C ASP A 24 -1.07 -1.20 -15.08
N ILE A 25 -1.42 -1.00 -13.81
CA ILE A 25 -2.81 -1.07 -13.33
C ILE A 25 -3.44 0.33 -13.32
N SER A 26 -4.58 0.48 -14.00
CA SER A 26 -5.47 1.66 -13.91
C SER A 26 -6.74 1.30 -13.15
N GLY A 27 -7.34 2.28 -12.48
CA GLY A 27 -8.55 2.08 -11.70
C GLY A 27 -8.95 3.28 -10.83
N SER A 28 -10.07 3.13 -10.12
CA SER A 28 -10.49 4.10 -9.11
C SER A 28 -9.75 3.86 -7.80
N ILE A 29 -9.28 4.96 -7.19
CA ILE A 29 -8.50 4.92 -5.94
C ILE A 29 -9.25 5.70 -4.87
N THR A 30 -9.48 5.06 -3.72
CA THR A 30 -10.12 5.68 -2.56
C THR A 30 -9.26 5.49 -1.31
N PRO A 31 -9.17 6.49 -0.42
CA PRO A 31 -8.39 6.38 0.80
C PRO A 31 -8.99 5.35 1.75
N LEU A 32 -8.12 4.63 2.46
CA LEU A 32 -8.48 3.73 3.55
C LEU A 32 -7.95 4.26 4.90
N PRO A 33 -8.68 4.02 6.01
CA PRO A 33 -8.19 4.33 7.35
C PRO A 33 -6.82 3.71 7.61
N SER A 34 -5.93 4.48 8.23
CA SER A 34 -4.55 4.07 8.48
C SER A 34 -3.89 5.00 9.50
N GLU A 35 -3.11 4.44 10.42
CA GLU A 35 -2.45 5.18 11.50
C GLU A 35 -1.13 5.81 11.03
N ARG A 36 -0.13 4.97 10.71
CA ARG A 36 1.24 5.40 10.37
C ARG A 36 1.49 5.53 8.87
N ASP A 37 0.89 4.62 8.11
CA ASP A 37 1.02 4.51 6.66
C ASP A 37 -0.11 5.23 5.94
N GLN A 38 -0.03 5.32 4.62
CA GLN A 38 -1.13 5.81 3.79
C GLN A 38 -1.66 4.67 2.93
N ASN A 39 -2.86 4.21 3.26
CA ASN A 39 -3.50 3.07 2.60
C ASN A 39 -4.61 3.53 1.64
N PHE A 40 -4.80 2.79 0.56
CA PHE A 40 -5.83 3.03 -0.43
C PHE A 40 -6.44 1.71 -0.93
N LEU A 41 -7.71 1.78 -1.31
CA LEU A 41 -8.38 0.77 -2.12
C LEU A 41 -8.22 1.14 -3.59
N LEU A 42 -7.79 0.20 -4.41
CA LEU A 42 -7.77 0.30 -5.87
C LEU A 42 -8.76 -0.71 -6.46
N LEU A 43 -9.76 -0.20 -7.18
CA LEU A 43 -10.64 -1.01 -8.02
C LEU A 43 -10.19 -0.83 -9.47
N SER A 44 -9.56 -1.87 -10.01
CA SER A 44 -9.02 -1.87 -11.37
C SER A 44 -10.11 -1.93 -12.42
N GLU A 45 -9.88 -1.25 -13.54
CA GLU A 45 -10.75 -1.30 -14.72
C GLU A 45 -10.89 -2.72 -15.29
N THR A 46 -9.92 -3.61 -15.05
CA THR A 46 -9.98 -5.01 -15.47
C THR A 46 -10.68 -5.92 -14.45
N GLY A 47 -11.33 -5.35 -13.43
CA GLY A 47 -12.11 -6.07 -12.41
C GLY A 47 -11.30 -6.52 -11.18
N GLY A 48 -10.00 -6.21 -11.11
CA GLY A 48 -9.17 -6.51 -9.94
C GLY A 48 -9.47 -5.60 -8.75
N LYS A 49 -9.31 -6.11 -7.52
CA LYS A 49 -9.43 -5.34 -6.27
C LYS A 49 -8.14 -5.47 -5.47
N TYR A 50 -7.51 -4.34 -5.17
CA TYR A 50 -6.20 -4.30 -4.53
C TYR A 50 -6.18 -3.32 -3.35
N THR A 51 -5.33 -3.62 -2.37
CA THR A 51 -4.95 -2.66 -1.34
C THR A 51 -3.57 -2.11 -1.69
N VAL A 52 -3.44 -0.79 -1.71
CA VAL A 52 -2.17 -0.09 -1.93
C VAL A 52 -1.73 0.52 -0.60
N LYS A 53 -0.50 0.23 -0.17
CA LYS A 53 0.10 0.76 1.06
C LYS A 53 1.36 1.55 0.72
N ILE A 54 1.42 2.80 1.18
CA ILE A 54 2.64 3.60 1.19
C ILE A 54 3.13 3.65 2.62
N ALA A 55 4.22 2.93 2.88
CA ALA A 55 4.80 2.83 4.21
C ALA A 55 5.35 4.18 4.69
N ASN A 56 5.26 4.41 6.01
CA ASN A 56 5.93 5.54 6.64
C ASN A 56 7.45 5.44 6.43
N ALA A 57 8.13 6.57 6.20
CA ALA A 57 9.58 6.61 6.01
C ALA A 57 10.39 6.18 7.25
N SER A 58 9.75 6.10 8.43
CA SER A 58 10.34 5.54 9.65
C SER A 58 10.24 4.03 9.78
N GLU A 59 9.53 3.36 8.88
CA GLU A 59 9.38 1.91 8.92
C GLU A 59 10.69 1.21 8.54
N SER A 60 11.05 0.16 9.28
CA SER A 60 12.30 -0.55 9.03
C SER A 60 12.12 -1.52 7.86
N LEU A 61 13.21 -1.77 7.12
CA LEU A 61 13.17 -2.72 6.00
C LEU A 61 12.81 -4.13 6.50
N GLU A 62 13.36 -4.54 7.63
CA GLU A 62 13.13 -5.84 8.25
C GLU A 62 11.65 -6.03 8.60
N PHE A 63 10.97 -4.97 9.07
CA PHE A 63 9.55 -5.02 9.36
C PHE A 63 8.70 -5.13 8.09
N LEU A 64 9.04 -4.38 7.04
CA LEU A 64 8.39 -4.48 5.72
C LEU A 64 8.57 -5.88 5.11
N GLU A 65 9.75 -6.48 5.24
CA GLU A 65 10.02 -7.85 4.81
C GLU A 65 9.17 -8.87 5.60
N ALA A 66 9.05 -8.68 6.92
CA ALA A 66 8.21 -9.52 7.75
C ALA A 66 6.72 -9.45 7.36
N GLU A 67 6.20 -8.24 7.08
CA GLU A 67 4.83 -8.08 6.58
C GLU A 67 4.62 -8.81 5.24
N ASN A 68 5.54 -8.67 4.29
CA ASN A 68 5.47 -9.35 3.01
C ASN A 68 5.53 -10.88 3.15
N MET A 69 6.39 -11.37 4.05
CA MET A 69 6.49 -12.79 4.36
C MET A 69 5.19 -13.33 4.97
N ALA A 70 4.60 -12.59 5.92
CA ALA A 70 3.31 -12.96 6.52
C ALA A 70 2.22 -13.10 5.45
N MET A 71 2.11 -12.15 4.52
CA MET A 71 1.17 -12.23 3.40
C MET A 71 1.42 -13.44 2.49
N SER A 72 2.69 -13.75 2.21
CA SER A 72 3.07 -14.94 1.43
C SER A 72 2.63 -16.23 2.12
N ILE A 73 2.87 -16.36 3.43
CA ILE A 73 2.47 -17.51 4.25
C ILE A 73 0.94 -17.69 4.25
N LEU A 74 0.19 -16.60 4.45
CA LEU A 74 -1.26 -16.63 4.45
C LEU A 74 -1.81 -17.07 3.07
N ASN A 75 -1.21 -16.60 1.98
CA ASN A 75 -1.58 -17.03 0.64
C ASN A 75 -1.31 -18.53 0.39
N THR A 76 -0.23 -19.09 0.97
CA THR A 76 0.08 -20.52 0.83
C THR A 76 -0.78 -21.44 1.69
N ASN A 77 -1.25 -20.98 2.85
CA ASN A 77 -2.05 -21.79 3.79
C ASN A 77 -3.56 -21.74 3.53
N THR A 78 -4.02 -20.99 2.51
CA THR A 78 -5.43 -20.89 2.14
C THR A 78 -5.77 -21.75 0.90
N ARG A 79 -5.09 -22.89 0.73
CA ARG A 79 -5.44 -23.92 -0.27
C ARG A 79 -5.97 -25.17 0.40
#